data_AF-A0A354F124-F1
#
_entry.id   AF-A0A354F124-F1
#
_cell.length_a   1.000
_cell.length_b   1.000
_cell.length_c   1.000
_cell.angle_alpha   90.00
_cell.angle_beta   90.00
_cell.angle_gamma   90.00
#
_symmetry.space_group_name_H-M   'P 1'
#
loop_
_entity.id
_entity.type
_entity.pdbx_description
1 polymer ?
#
loop_
_entity_poly.entity_id
_entity_poly.type
_entity_poly.pdbx_seq_one_letter_code
_entity_poly.pdbx_strand_id
1 'polypeptide(L)'
;MHHLVFKIACSLAISVLSTSLSAAAGRQMNVKIHCPAIKSSGVNIVTHSGTYLEGMGTEKINNAEITPPVFKNNITPDSSIPSDLKAAGYHNSGVEYNPITGMVMCQYKTWRGHDSFALSSVKNHGVGGVVTRSNKDEIFISFSA
;
A
#
# COMPACT_ATOMS: atom_id res chain seq x y z
N MET A 1 -43.99 -57.27 42.57
CA MET A 1 -44.33 -56.31 41.50
C MET A 1 -44.59 -54.98 42.22
N HIS A 2 -43.79 -53.91 42.18
CA HIS A 2 -43.00 -53.30 41.12
C HIS A 2 -41.72 -52.65 41.68
N HIS A 3 -40.73 -52.48 40.80
CA HIS A 3 -39.35 -52.11 41.05
C HIS A 3 -39.14 -50.63 41.41
N LEU A 4 -38.23 -50.38 42.36
CA LEU A 4 -37.62 -49.09 42.66
C LEU A 4 -36.47 -48.86 41.65
N VAL A 5 -36.56 -47.84 40.81
CA VAL A 5 -35.50 -47.50 39.83
C VAL A 5 -34.69 -46.32 40.36
N PHE A 6 -33.44 -46.60 40.75
CA PHE A 6 -32.41 -45.62 41.09
C PHE A 6 -31.89 -44.99 39.78
N LYS A 7 -32.09 -43.68 39.58
CA LYS A 7 -31.46 -42.93 38.48
C LYS A 7 -30.13 -42.36 38.94
N ILE A 8 -29.04 -42.94 38.44
CA ILE A 8 -27.67 -42.44 38.62
C ILE A 8 -27.49 -41.26 37.65
N ALA A 9 -27.31 -40.05 38.18
CA ALA A 9 -26.94 -38.88 37.40
C ALA A 9 -25.44 -38.96 37.07
N CYS A 10 -25.11 -39.14 35.79
CA CYS A 10 -23.75 -39.13 35.28
C CYS A 10 -23.35 -37.68 34.97
N SER A 11 -22.56 -37.07 35.85
CA SER A 11 -21.98 -35.74 35.65
C SER A 11 -20.75 -35.85 34.74
N LEU A 12 -20.90 -35.58 33.45
CA LEU A 12 -19.78 -35.38 32.53
C LEU A 12 -19.22 -33.96 32.70
N ALA A 13 -18.15 -33.83 33.47
CA ALA A 13 -17.34 -32.63 33.52
C ALA A 13 -16.53 -32.51 32.22
N ILE A 14 -16.95 -31.61 31.33
CA ILE A 14 -16.20 -31.25 30.12
C ILE A 14 -15.09 -30.30 30.57
N SER A 15 -13.89 -30.84 30.79
CA SER A 15 -12.67 -30.04 30.99
C SER A 15 -12.29 -29.41 29.65
N VAL A 16 -12.63 -28.13 29.48
CA VAL A 16 -12.18 -27.34 28.33
C VAL A 16 -10.68 -27.11 28.48
N LEU A 17 -9.88 -27.77 27.64
CA LEU A 17 -8.45 -27.46 27.49
C LEU A 17 -8.32 -26.07 26.87
N SER A 18 -8.03 -25.07 27.71
CA SER A 18 -7.58 -23.75 27.27
C SER A 18 -6.18 -23.89 26.67
N THR A 19 -6.10 -24.19 25.37
CA THR A 19 -4.86 -24.01 24.62
C THR A 19 -4.65 -22.51 24.47
N SER A 20 -3.79 -21.95 25.33
CA SER A 20 -3.31 -20.58 25.18
C SER A 20 -2.51 -20.54 23.88
N LEU A 21 -3.13 -20.02 22.83
CA LEU A 21 -2.48 -19.71 21.57
C LEU A 21 -1.45 -18.61 21.89
N SER A 22 -0.20 -19.00 22.16
CA SER A 22 0.91 -18.05 22.25
C SER A 22 1.12 -17.49 20.85
N ALA A 23 0.44 -16.38 20.55
CA ALA A 23 0.74 -15.58 19.38
C ALA A 23 2.18 -15.11 19.52
N ALA A 24 3.07 -15.69 18.71
CA ALA A 24 4.37 -15.08 18.48
C ALA A 24 4.10 -13.67 17.96
N ALA A 25 4.44 -12.66 18.77
CA ALA A 25 4.36 -11.26 18.35
C ALA A 25 5.45 -11.05 17.29
N GLY A 26 5.13 -11.36 16.03
CA GLY A 26 5.99 -11.07 14.89
C GLY A 26 6.33 -9.59 14.87
N ARG A 27 7.56 -9.24 14.48
CA ARG A 27 7.96 -7.84 14.33
C ARG A 27 7.13 -7.22 13.22
N GLN A 28 6.28 -6.25 13.58
CA GLN A 28 5.48 -5.51 12.61
C GLN A 28 6.35 -4.43 11.96
N MET A 29 6.47 -4.44 10.63
CA MET A 29 7.13 -3.38 9.87
C MET A 29 6.08 -2.46 9.26
N ASN A 30 6.14 -1.17 9.63
CA ASN A 30 5.24 -0.16 9.08
C ASN A 30 5.97 0.64 8.02
N VAL A 31 5.50 0.54 6.78
CA VAL A 31 6.06 1.26 5.63
C VAL A 31 5.09 2.37 5.24
N LYS A 32 5.61 3.59 5.16
CA LYS A 32 4.92 4.76 4.61
C LYS A 32 5.55 5.10 3.27
N ILE A 33 4.74 5.15 2.22
CA ILE A 33 5.18 5.55 0.88
C ILE A 33 4.41 6.80 0.48
N HIS A 34 5.13 7.79 -0.02
CA HIS A 34 4.61 9.06 -0.50
C HIS A 34 4.88 9.15 -2.00
N CYS A 35 3.83 9.41 -2.77
CA CYS A 35 3.91 9.59 -4.21
C CYS A 35 4.71 10.85 -4.58
N PRO A 36 5.39 10.86 -5.73
CA PRO A 36 5.97 12.08 -6.28
C PRO A 36 4.90 13.16 -6.46
N ALA A 37 5.26 14.42 -6.26
CA ALA A 37 4.34 15.55 -6.41
C ALA A 37 4.42 16.17 -7.81
N ILE A 38 3.34 16.81 -8.24
CA ILE A 38 3.37 17.74 -9.38
C ILE A 38 3.70 19.14 -8.84
N LYS A 39 4.96 19.58 -8.94
CA LYS A 39 5.43 20.90 -8.48
C LYS A 39 6.42 21.50 -9.49
N SER A 40 6.74 22.79 -9.31
CA SER A 40 7.71 23.50 -10.15
C SER A 40 9.15 23.46 -9.61
N SER A 41 9.37 23.04 -8.36
CA SER A 41 10.70 22.94 -7.76
C SER A 41 10.74 21.98 -6.56
N GLY A 42 11.84 21.23 -6.43
CA GLY A 42 12.04 20.19 -5.40
C GLY A 42 12.54 18.87 -5.99
N VAL A 43 12.93 17.95 -5.12
CA VAL A 43 13.50 16.64 -5.51
C VAL A 43 12.45 15.56 -5.77
N ASN A 44 11.23 15.73 -5.26
CA ASN A 44 10.14 14.75 -5.36
C ASN A 44 9.11 15.17 -6.42
N ILE A 45 9.57 15.45 -7.64
CA ILE A 45 8.75 15.97 -8.72
C ILE A 45 8.61 14.95 -9.85
N VAL A 46 7.40 14.82 -10.39
CA VAL A 46 7.19 14.13 -11.66
C VAL A 46 7.75 14.97 -12.81
N THR A 47 8.66 14.39 -13.56
CA THR A 47 9.29 14.97 -14.75
C THR A 47 8.83 14.24 -15.99
N HIS A 48 8.58 14.99 -17.06
CA HIS A 48 8.24 14.47 -18.38
C HIS A 48 9.45 14.62 -19.31
N SER A 49 10.09 13.51 -19.68
CA SER A 49 11.33 13.49 -20.49
C SER A 49 11.06 13.20 -21.97
N GLY A 50 9.83 13.39 -22.44
CA GLY A 50 9.41 13.11 -23.82
C GLY A 50 8.96 11.66 -23.98
N THR A 51 9.83 10.70 -23.68
CA THR A 51 9.53 9.26 -23.88
C THR A 51 9.06 8.55 -22.61
N TYR A 52 9.19 9.19 -21.45
CA TYR A 52 8.74 8.62 -20.18
C TYR A 52 8.43 9.72 -19.16
N LEU A 53 7.68 9.32 -18.13
CA LEU A 53 7.39 10.08 -16.93
C LEU A 53 8.06 9.37 -15.75
N GLU A 54 8.77 10.13 -14.92
CA GLU A 54 9.33 9.60 -13.68
C GLU A 54 9.29 10.62 -12.55
N GLY A 55 9.35 10.15 -11.31
CA GLY A 55 9.50 11.03 -10.15
C GLY A 55 10.01 10.27 -8.94
N MET A 56 10.70 10.99 -8.05
CA MET A 56 11.10 10.44 -6.76
C MET A 56 9.96 10.59 -5.76
N GLY A 57 9.57 9.47 -5.14
CA GLY A 57 8.71 9.47 -3.96
C GLY A 57 9.54 9.45 -2.68
N THR A 58 8.88 9.24 -1.54
CA THR A 58 9.60 8.97 -0.29
C THR A 58 9.13 7.67 0.32
N GLU A 59 10.03 6.96 0.99
CA GLU A 59 9.72 5.74 1.73
C GLU A 59 10.29 5.86 3.14
N LYS A 60 9.44 5.56 4.13
CA LYS A 60 9.84 5.47 5.53
C LYS A 60 9.45 4.10 6.09
N ILE A 61 10.41 3.40 6.68
CA ILE A 61 10.17 2.15 7.40
C ILE A 61 10.33 2.45 8.88
N ASN A 62 9.27 2.24 9.67
CA ASN A 62 9.24 2.57 11.10
C ASN A 62 9.74 4.00 11.39
N ASN A 63 9.34 4.95 10.54
CA ASN A 63 9.74 6.37 10.52
C ASN A 63 11.20 6.69 10.14
N ALA A 64 12.05 5.70 9.87
CA ALA A 64 13.37 5.93 9.28
C ALA A 64 13.26 6.07 7.75
N GLU A 65 13.83 7.14 7.19
CA GLU A 65 13.93 7.32 5.74
C GLU A 65 15.03 6.40 5.20
N ILE A 66 14.70 5.58 4.19
CA ILE A 66 15.60 4.54 3.70
C ILE A 66 16.20 4.95 2.37
N THR A 67 15.39 4.90 1.32
CA THR A 67 15.81 5.19 -0.06
C THR A 67 14.56 5.66 -0.81
N PRO A 68 14.58 6.87 -1.40
CA PRO A 68 13.50 7.38 -2.21
C PRO A 68 13.14 6.39 -3.34
N PRO A 69 11.92 5.83 -3.39
CA PRO A 69 11.48 5.05 -4.53
C PRO A 69 11.46 5.92 -5.78
N VAL A 70 12.03 5.41 -6.87
CA VAL A 70 11.80 5.97 -8.20
C VAL A 70 10.52 5.35 -8.75
N PHE A 71 9.57 6.21 -9.07
CA PHE A 71 8.32 5.86 -9.75
C PHE A 71 8.47 6.17 -11.23
N LYS A 72 8.13 5.22 -12.09
CA LYS A 72 8.17 5.39 -13.55
C LYS A 72 6.87 4.90 -14.18
N ASN A 73 6.49 5.51 -15.29
CA ASN A 73 5.47 4.92 -16.15
C ASN A 73 6.07 3.78 -16.99
N ASN A 74 5.23 2.77 -17.28
CA ASN A 74 5.61 1.67 -18.16
C ASN A 74 5.14 1.88 -19.61
N ILE A 75 4.52 3.03 -19.88
CA ILE A 75 3.92 3.36 -21.17
C ILE A 75 4.54 4.68 -21.64
N THR A 76 4.85 4.80 -22.92
CA THR A 76 5.32 6.06 -23.49
C THR A 76 4.20 7.10 -23.35
N PRO A 77 4.44 8.27 -22.73
CA PRO A 77 3.48 9.37 -22.75
C PRO A 77 3.23 9.72 -24.22
N ASP A 78 1.99 9.65 -24.67
CA ASP A 78 1.66 10.15 -25.99
C ASP A 78 1.58 11.68 -25.97
N SER A 79 1.30 12.28 -27.13
CA SER A 79 1.19 13.73 -27.26
C SER A 79 0.04 14.35 -26.42
N SER A 80 -0.83 13.55 -25.79
CA SER A 80 -1.92 14.05 -24.95
C SER A 80 -1.43 14.55 -23.59
N ILE A 81 -0.27 14.06 -23.11
CA ILE A 81 0.31 14.47 -21.83
C ILE A 81 1.38 15.55 -22.08
N PRO A 82 1.16 16.80 -21.64
CA PRO A 82 2.10 17.89 -21.85
C PRO A 82 3.32 17.77 -20.93
N SER A 83 4.45 18.32 -21.38
CA SER A 83 5.70 18.31 -20.59
C SER A 83 5.61 19.13 -19.30
N ASP A 84 4.86 20.24 -19.30
CA ASP A 84 4.60 21.03 -18.11
C ASP A 84 3.33 20.56 -17.40
N LEU A 85 3.49 19.50 -16.61
CA LEU A 85 2.40 18.86 -15.86
C LEU A 85 1.74 19.82 -14.86
N LYS A 86 2.50 20.76 -14.29
CA LYS A 86 1.98 21.74 -13.33
C LYS A 86 1.10 22.75 -14.06
N ALA A 87 1.58 23.32 -15.16
CA ALA A 87 0.77 24.23 -15.98
C ALA A 87 -0.47 23.52 -16.54
N ALA A 88 -0.39 22.22 -16.81
CA ALA A 88 -1.53 21.42 -17.23
C ALA A 88 -2.48 21.02 -16.07
N GLY A 89 -2.20 21.40 -14.83
CA GLY A 89 -3.10 21.20 -13.69
C GLY A 89 -3.15 19.76 -13.15
N TYR A 90 -2.13 18.96 -13.43
CA TYR A 90 -2.05 17.62 -12.89
C TYR A 90 -1.88 17.62 -11.37
N HIS A 91 -2.50 16.62 -10.75
CA HIS A 91 -2.38 16.36 -9.32
C HIS A 91 -2.59 14.86 -9.07
N ASN A 92 -2.09 14.38 -7.94
CA ASN A 92 -2.31 13.01 -7.51
C ASN A 92 -3.79 12.79 -7.25
N SER A 93 -4.35 11.76 -7.87
CA SER A 93 -5.76 11.36 -7.72
C SER A 93 -5.95 10.14 -6.84
N GLY A 94 -4.89 9.36 -6.62
CA GLY A 94 -4.97 8.12 -5.88
C GLY A 94 -3.62 7.43 -5.77
N VAL A 95 -3.56 6.51 -4.81
CA VAL A 95 -2.44 5.59 -4.62
C VAL A 95 -3.00 4.20 -4.38
N GLU A 96 -2.39 3.22 -5.03
CA GLU A 96 -2.77 1.81 -4.90
C GLU A 96 -1.53 0.98 -4.59
N TYR A 97 -1.75 -0.15 -3.93
CA TYR A 97 -0.72 -1.12 -3.63
C TYR A 97 -1.19 -2.52 -3.99
N ASN A 98 -0.36 -3.24 -4.74
CA ASN A 98 -0.60 -4.61 -5.12
C ASN A 98 0.21 -5.54 -4.19
N PRO A 99 -0.44 -6.28 -3.27
CA PRO A 99 0.26 -7.13 -2.32
C PRO A 99 0.90 -8.37 -2.96
N ILE A 100 0.52 -8.74 -4.18
CA ILE A 100 1.08 -9.89 -4.90
C ILE A 100 2.43 -9.52 -5.51
N THR A 101 2.53 -8.33 -6.11
CA THR A 101 3.75 -7.88 -6.81
C THR A 101 4.61 -6.94 -5.98
N GLY A 102 4.09 -6.42 -4.87
CA GLY A 102 4.73 -5.37 -4.09
C GLY A 102 4.83 -4.02 -4.80
N MET A 103 3.98 -3.82 -5.81
CA MET A 103 3.95 -2.60 -6.61
C MET A 103 3.10 -1.54 -5.93
N VAL A 104 3.64 -0.32 -5.81
CA VAL A 104 2.86 0.87 -5.49
C VAL A 104 2.65 1.68 -6.75
N MET A 105 1.42 2.11 -6.99
CA MET A 105 1.01 2.88 -8.15
C MET A 105 0.41 4.22 -7.71
N CYS A 106 0.97 5.31 -8.21
CA CYS A 106 0.51 6.67 -8.01
C CYS A 106 -0.20 7.15 -9.27
N GLN A 107 -1.46 7.56 -9.13
CA GLN A 107 -2.31 7.98 -10.24
C GLN A 107 -2.39 9.51 -10.29
N TYR A 108 -2.37 10.06 -11.50
CA TYR A 108 -2.38 11.49 -11.76
C TYR A 108 -3.44 11.81 -12.80
N LYS A 109 -4.22 12.86 -12.53
CA LYS A 109 -5.22 13.37 -13.45
C LYS A 109 -5.20 14.88 -13.51
N THR A 110 -5.83 15.41 -14.54
CA THR A 110 -6.12 16.84 -14.67
C THR A 110 -7.59 17.05 -15.04
N TRP A 111 -8.09 18.25 -14.75
CA TRP A 111 -9.40 18.71 -15.20
C TRP A 111 -9.34 19.42 -16.56
N ARG A 112 -8.14 19.55 -17.16
CA ARG A 112 -7.89 20.32 -18.40
C ARG A 112 -8.00 19.51 -19.70
N GLY A 113 -8.61 18.33 -19.66
CA GLY A 113 -8.88 17.51 -20.86
C GLY A 113 -7.66 16.77 -21.42
N HIS A 114 -6.59 16.62 -20.64
CA HIS A 114 -5.48 15.73 -20.96
C HIS A 114 -5.68 14.35 -20.32
N ASP A 115 -5.02 13.33 -20.87
CA ASP A 115 -5.15 11.96 -20.38
C ASP A 115 -4.56 11.81 -18.98
N SER A 116 -5.15 10.88 -18.21
CA SER A 116 -4.61 10.49 -16.91
C SER A 116 -3.43 9.55 -17.10
N PHE A 117 -2.49 9.57 -16.16
CA PHE A 117 -1.35 8.66 -16.17
C PHE A 117 -1.10 8.08 -14.78
N ALA A 118 -0.33 7.00 -14.74
CA ALA A 118 0.10 6.39 -13.50
C ALA A 118 1.62 6.14 -13.53
N LEU A 119 2.24 6.31 -12.37
CA LEU A 119 3.63 5.95 -12.13
C LEU A 119 3.67 4.81 -11.13
N SER A 120 4.52 3.83 -11.36
CA SER A 120 4.65 2.66 -10.50
C SER A 120 6.08 2.50 -9.99
N SER A 121 6.21 1.91 -8.81
CA SER A 121 7.50 1.48 -8.26
C SER A 121 7.30 0.09 -7.66
N VAL A 122 8.16 -0.86 -8.04
CA VAL A 122 8.16 -2.23 -7.52
C VAL A 122 9.17 -2.32 -6.39
N LYS A 123 8.75 -2.87 -5.25
CA LYS A 123 9.62 -3.06 -4.08
C LYS A 123 10.01 -4.52 -3.96
N ASN A 124 11.31 -4.82 -4.01
CA ASN A 124 11.86 -6.18 -3.91
C ASN A 124 11.49 -6.93 -2.61
N HIS A 125 11.10 -6.21 -1.56
CA HIS A 125 10.65 -6.76 -0.27
C HIS A 125 9.24 -6.29 0.09
N GLY A 126 8.45 -5.86 -0.90
CA GLY A 126 7.15 -5.25 -0.70
C GLY A 126 5.96 -6.19 -0.86
N VAL A 127 6.14 -7.51 -0.87
CA VAL A 127 5.03 -8.48 -1.07
C VAL A 127 4.36 -8.84 0.26
N GLY A 128 3.05 -9.12 0.24
CA GLY A 128 2.32 -9.67 1.39
C GLY A 128 1.90 -8.66 2.47
N GLY A 129 2.21 -7.38 2.30
CA GLY A 129 1.75 -6.32 3.20
C GLY A 129 0.24 -6.06 3.13
N VAL A 130 -0.30 -5.44 4.17
CA VAL A 130 -1.71 -5.02 4.26
C VAL A 130 -1.77 -3.48 4.35
N VAL A 131 -2.60 -2.86 3.53
CA VAL A 131 -2.84 -1.41 3.59
C VAL A 131 -3.58 -1.08 4.89
N THR A 132 -2.97 -0.27 5.75
CA THR A 132 -3.57 0.14 7.03
C THR A 132 -4.29 1.47 6.94
N ARG A 133 -3.79 2.38 6.11
CA ARG A 133 -4.42 3.65 5.75
C ARG A 133 -3.85 4.19 4.44
N SER A 134 -4.62 4.99 3.73
CA SER A 134 -4.19 5.67 2.51
C SER A 134 -4.91 6.99 2.31
N ASN A 135 -4.31 7.88 1.53
CA ASN A 135 -4.95 9.04 0.91
C ASN A 135 -4.39 9.21 -0.51
N LYS A 136 -4.76 10.28 -1.22
CA LYS A 136 -4.32 10.48 -2.61
C LYS A 136 -2.80 10.62 -2.81
N ASP A 137 -2.05 11.01 -1.77
CA ASP A 137 -0.62 11.30 -1.85
C ASP A 137 0.25 10.24 -1.17
N GLU A 138 -0.31 9.43 -0.28
CA GLU A 138 0.44 8.46 0.52
C GLU A 138 -0.32 7.20 0.89
N ILE A 139 0.43 6.12 1.07
CA ILE A 139 -0.07 4.82 1.50
C ILE A 139 0.76 4.28 2.66
N PHE A 140 0.09 3.63 3.60
CA PHE A 140 0.69 2.98 4.74
C PHE A 140 0.42 1.49 4.66
N ILE A 141 1.49 0.71 4.71
CA ILE A 141 1.47 -0.73 4.52
C ILE A 141 2.13 -1.36 5.75
N SER A 142 1.45 -2.33 6.35
CA SER A 142 1.98 -3.13 7.45
C SER A 142 2.40 -4.49 6.92
N PHE A 143 3.62 -4.91 7.25
CA PHE A 143 4.14 -6.24 6.97
C PHE A 143 4.34 -7.00 8.28
N SER A 144 3.94 -8.26 8.29
CA SER A 144 4.29 -9.21 9.35
C SER A 144 5.63 -9.83 8.98
N ALA A 145 6.64 -9.68 9.84
CA ALA A 145 7.91 -10.40 9.72
C ALA A 145 7.79 -11.84 10.23
#